data_AF-A0A3D5T8F8-F1
#
_entry.id   AF-A0A3D5T8F8-F1
#
_cell.length_a   1.000
_cell.length_b   1.000
_cell.length_c   1.000
_cell.angle_alpha   90.00
_cell.angle_beta   90.00
_cell.angle_gamma   90.00
#
_symmetry.space_group_name_H-M   'P 1'
#
loop_
_entity.id
_entity.type
_entity.pdbx_description
1 polymer ?
#
loop_
_entity_poly.entity_id
_entity_poly.type
_entity_poly.pdbx_seq_one_letter_code
_entity_poly.pdbx_strand_id
1 'polypeptide(L)'
;AAGMSGGIAYVLDENNDLYTKVNKDMVSSSEITSKYDVLELKDMIKEHVAYTNSEKGKQILDNFGEYLPKFKKIIPHDYERMLKAIVQMEEKGLSAEQAQIEAFYANKNK
;
A
#
# COMPACT_ATOMS: atom_id res chain seq x y z
N ALA A 1 4.24 -6.31 14.77
CA ALA A 1 4.55 -6.54 13.34
C ALA A 1 6.07 -6.68 13.19
N ALA A 2 6.54 -7.86 12.78
CA ALA A 2 7.96 -8.11 12.52
C ALA A 2 8.17 -8.11 11.00
N GLY A 3 9.12 -7.29 10.50
CA GLY A 3 9.67 -7.41 9.16
C GLY A 3 8.73 -7.14 7.98
N MET A 4 8.15 -5.94 7.85
CA MET A 4 7.66 -5.48 6.55
C MET A 4 8.84 -4.92 5.75
N SER A 5 9.46 -5.79 4.95
CA SER A 5 10.49 -5.48 3.97
C SER A 5 9.91 -4.62 2.83
N GLY A 6 9.60 -3.35 3.10
CA GLY A 6 9.32 -2.30 2.10
C GLY A 6 8.19 -2.58 1.10
N GLY A 7 6.93 -2.44 1.52
CA GLY A 7 5.78 -2.54 0.62
C GLY A 7 4.53 -1.83 1.17
N ILE A 8 3.53 -1.68 0.31
CA ILE A 8 2.18 -1.24 0.68
C ILE A 8 1.35 -2.48 1.02
N ALA A 9 0.65 -2.45 2.15
CA ALA A 9 -0.31 -3.48 2.51
C ALA A 9 -1.73 -2.91 2.51
N TYR A 10 -2.67 -3.66 1.96
CA TYR A 10 -4.09 -3.35 2.03
C TYR A 10 -4.77 -4.35 2.96
N VAL A 11 -5.41 -3.85 4.02
CA VAL A 11 -6.05 -4.69 5.03
C VAL A 11 -7.53 -4.38 5.07
N LEU A 12 -8.35 -5.43 4.95
CA LEU A 12 -9.79 -5.33 5.17
C LEU A 12 -10.05 -5.31 6.67
N ASP A 13 -10.55 -4.19 7.18
CA ASP A 13 -10.92 -4.04 8.59
C ASP A 13 -12.45 -4.00 8.74
N GLU A 14 -13.08 -5.16 8.87
CA GLU A 14 -14.53 -5.26 9.06
C GLU A 14 -14.96 -4.85 10.49
N ASN A 15 -14.04 -4.86 11.46
CA ASN A 15 -14.34 -4.65 12.88
C ASN A 15 -13.79 -3.33 13.45
N ASN A 16 -13.14 -2.50 12.64
CA ASN A 16 -12.42 -1.28 13.05
C ASN A 16 -11.38 -1.50 14.17
N ASP A 17 -10.85 -2.71 14.29
CA ASP A 17 -9.90 -3.09 15.36
C ASP A 17 -8.44 -3.08 14.87
N LEU A 18 -8.20 -2.79 13.59
CA LEU A 18 -6.84 -2.75 13.05
C LEU A 18 -5.98 -1.71 13.78
N TYR A 19 -6.58 -0.60 14.22
CA TYR A 19 -5.91 0.47 14.95
C TYR A 19 -5.29 0.01 16.29
N THR A 20 -5.78 -1.09 16.89
CA THR A 20 -5.22 -1.66 18.14
C THR A 20 -4.10 -2.67 17.88
N LYS A 21 -4.01 -3.19 16.65
CA LYS A 21 -3.09 -4.27 16.24
C LYS A 21 -1.88 -3.81 15.43
N VAL A 22 -1.84 -2.54 15.02
CA VAL A 22 -0.72 -1.97 14.26
C VAL A 22 0.29 -1.25 15.16
N ASN A 23 1.58 -1.36 14.81
CA ASN A 23 2.64 -0.61 15.47
C ASN A 23 2.71 0.82 14.90
N LYS A 24 1.98 1.74 15.54
CA LYS A 24 1.79 3.13 15.07
C LYS A 24 3.09 3.95 14.99
N ASP A 25 4.13 3.56 15.72
CA ASP A 25 5.43 4.22 15.64
C ASP A 25 6.15 3.96 14.31
N MET A 26 5.81 2.86 13.62
CA MET A 26 6.50 2.43 12.40
C MET A 26 5.62 2.48 11.14
N VAL A 27 4.30 2.42 11.29
CA VAL A 27 3.38 2.34 10.16
C VAL A 27 2.24 3.35 10.26
N SER A 28 1.89 3.92 9.11
CA SER A 28 0.68 4.73 8.93
C SER A 28 -0.43 3.88 8.35
N SER A 29 -1.63 3.99 8.93
CA SER A 29 -2.87 3.46 8.37
C SER A 29 -3.71 4.61 7.83
N SER A 30 -4.08 4.56 6.55
CA SER A 30 -4.87 5.59 5.88
C SER A 30 -5.97 4.97 5.01
N GLU A 31 -6.94 5.79 4.63
CA GLU A 31 -8.02 5.38 3.73
C GLU A 31 -7.56 5.37 2.27
N ILE A 32 -8.11 4.44 1.50
CA ILE A 32 -7.77 4.31 0.08
C ILE A 32 -8.56 5.36 -0.71
N THR A 33 -7.90 6.49 -0.99
CA THR A 33 -8.51 7.62 -1.72
C THR A 33 -7.96 7.77 -3.13
N SER A 34 -6.74 7.28 -3.39
CA SER A 34 -6.11 7.39 -4.71
C SER A 34 -6.67 6.36 -5.68
N LYS A 35 -7.05 6.80 -6.90
CA LYS A 35 -7.54 5.89 -7.95
C LYS A 35 -6.53 4.79 -8.29
N TYR A 36 -5.24 5.07 -8.18
CA TYR A 36 -4.18 4.09 -8.40
C TYR A 36 -4.23 2.97 -7.35
N ASP A 37 -4.29 3.33 -6.08
CA ASP A 37 -4.38 2.36 -4.98
C ASP A 37 -5.67 1.52 -5.06
N VAL A 38 -6.79 2.14 -5.45
CA VAL A 38 -8.07 1.45 -5.69
C VAL A 38 -7.94 0.39 -6.79
N LEU A 39 -7.28 0.74 -7.90
CA LEU A 39 -7.05 -0.17 -9.03
C LEU A 39 -6.13 -1.31 -8.64
N GLU A 40 -5.00 -1.02 -7.99
CA GLU A 40 -4.08 -2.06 -7.53
C GLU A 40 -4.73 -3.03 -6.55
N LEU A 41 -5.45 -2.52 -5.54
CA LEU A 41 -6.18 -3.38 -4.60
C LEU A 41 -7.16 -4.30 -5.34
N LYS A 42 -7.92 -3.74 -6.30
CA LYS A 42 -8.91 -4.51 -7.06
C LYS A 42 -8.23 -5.60 -7.90
N ASP A 43 -7.10 -5.29 -8.53
CA ASP A 43 -6.35 -6.25 -9.34
C ASP A 43 -5.76 -7.37 -8.48
N MET A 44 -5.17 -7.04 -7.33
CA MET A 44 -4.67 -8.02 -6.35
C MET A 44 -5.77 -8.98 -5.89
N ILE A 45 -6.97 -8.48 -5.59
CA ILE A 45 -8.11 -9.33 -5.18
C ILE A 45 -8.56 -10.21 -6.37
N LYS A 46 -8.57 -9.67 -7.58
CA LYS A 46 -8.95 -10.40 -8.79
C LYS A 46 -7.97 -11.54 -9.08
N GLU A 47 -6.67 -11.28 -9.01
CA GLU A 47 -5.65 -12.32 -9.10
C GLU A 47 -5.83 -13.37 -8.01
N HIS A 48 -6.00 -12.95 -6.75
CA HIS A 48 -6.23 -13.87 -5.65
C HIS A 48 -7.45 -14.78 -5.88
N VAL A 49 -8.56 -14.23 -6.37
CA VAL A 49 -9.76 -15.00 -6.73
C VAL A 49 -9.47 -15.94 -7.90
N ALA A 50 -8.73 -15.50 -8.92
CA ALA A 50 -8.38 -16.34 -10.06
C ALA A 50 -7.52 -17.55 -9.63
N TYR A 51 -6.58 -17.34 -8.69
CA TYR A 51 -5.70 -18.40 -8.21
C TYR A 51 -6.31 -19.31 -7.15
N THR A 52 -7.17 -18.78 -6.27
CA THR A 52 -7.68 -19.52 -5.09
C THR A 52 -9.16 -19.84 -5.15
N ASN A 53 -9.89 -19.25 -6.10
CA ASN A 53 -11.35 -19.34 -6.22
C ASN A 53 -12.10 -18.85 -4.97
N SER A 54 -11.49 -17.96 -4.20
CA SER A 54 -12.02 -17.41 -2.94
C SER A 54 -13.42 -16.81 -3.11
N GLU A 55 -14.41 -17.39 -2.41
CA GLU A 55 -15.80 -16.88 -2.40
C GLU A 55 -15.87 -15.47 -1.80
N LYS A 56 -15.14 -15.23 -0.71
CA LYS A 56 -15.05 -13.90 -0.08
C LYS A 56 -14.43 -12.88 -1.05
N GLY A 57 -13.39 -13.26 -1.79
CA GLY A 57 -12.78 -12.38 -2.79
C GLY A 57 -13.75 -12.00 -3.91
N LYS A 58 -14.58 -12.95 -4.39
CA LYS A 58 -15.64 -12.68 -5.36
C LYS A 58 -16.68 -11.71 -4.82
N GLN A 59 -17.16 -11.94 -3.59
CA GLN A 59 -18.13 -11.05 -2.93
C GLN A 59 -17.60 -9.62 -2.78
N ILE A 60 -16.31 -9.49 -2.42
CA ILE A 60 -15.64 -8.19 -2.31
C ILE A 60 -15.56 -7.51 -3.68
N LEU A 61 -15.23 -8.23 -4.76
CA LEU A 61 -15.17 -7.66 -6.11
C LEU A 61 -16.54 -7.21 -6.63
N ASP A 62 -17.59 -7.97 -6.31
CA ASP A 62 -18.97 -7.68 -6.70
C ASP A 62 -19.52 -6.43 -5.97
N ASN A 63 -19.21 -6.30 -4.67
CA ASN A 63 -19.65 -5.19 -3.81
C ASN A 63 -18.50 -4.22 -3.48
N PHE A 64 -17.55 -4.05 -4.41
CA PHE A 64 -16.28 -3.38 -4.11
C PHE A 64 -16.44 -1.96 -3.59
N GLY A 65 -17.45 -1.21 -4.07
CA GLY A 65 -17.75 0.13 -3.59
C GLY A 65 -18.14 0.18 -2.10
N GLU A 66 -18.81 -0.85 -1.58
CA GLU A 66 -19.19 -0.94 -0.17
C GLU A 66 -18.04 -1.43 0.72
N TYR A 67 -17.16 -2.26 0.16
CA TYR A 67 -15.98 -2.77 0.87
C TYR A 67 -14.82 -1.78 0.87
N LEU A 68 -14.67 -0.94 -0.16
CA LEU A 68 -13.57 0.01 -0.29
C LEU A 68 -13.33 0.89 0.97
N PRO A 69 -14.35 1.53 1.59
CA PRO A 69 -14.12 2.33 2.81
C PRO A 69 -13.67 1.49 4.03
N LYS A 70 -13.91 0.17 4.01
CA LYS A 70 -13.46 -0.77 5.05
C LYS A 70 -12.02 -1.22 4.86
N PHE A 71 -11.42 -0.98 3.69
CA PHE A 71 -10.01 -1.24 3.47
C PHE A 71 -9.16 -0.08 4.00
N LYS A 72 -8.09 -0.44 4.71
CA LYS A 72 -7.06 0.50 5.16
C LYS A 72 -5.74 0.17 4.46
N LYS A 73 -5.11 1.22 3.92
CA LYS A 73 -3.75 1.17 3.39
C LYS A 73 -2.79 1.33 4.56
N ILE A 74 -1.95 0.33 4.76
CA ILE A 74 -0.84 0.37 5.72
C ILE A 74 0.45 0.54 4.94
N ILE A 75 1.21 1.56 5.30
CA ILE A 75 2.52 1.82 4.73
C ILE A 75 3.52 2.13 5.84
N PRO A 76 4.72 1.52 5.84
CA PRO A 76 5.80 1.93 6.73
C PRO A 76 6.25 3.35 6.44
N HIS A 77 6.53 4.14 7.49
CA HIS A 77 6.95 5.53 7.33
C HIS A 77 8.21 5.69 6.47
N ASP A 78 9.21 4.82 6.67
CA ASP A 78 10.44 4.81 5.87
C ASP A 78 10.17 4.51 4.40
N TYR A 79 9.23 3.61 4.13
CA TYR A 79 8.86 3.26 2.75
C TYR A 79 8.10 4.40 2.08
N GLU A 80 7.18 5.06 2.79
CA GLU A 80 6.48 6.25 2.27
C GLU A 80 7.47 7.38 1.93
N ARG A 81 8.46 7.63 2.80
CA ARG A 81 9.52 8.61 2.53
C ARG A 81 10.34 8.25 1.30
N MET A 82 10.69 6.98 1.17
CA MET A 82 11.44 6.49 0.01
C MET A 82 10.65 6.65 -1.29
N LEU A 83 9.38 6.27 -1.32
CA LEU A 83 8.51 6.46 -2.51
C LEU A 83 8.38 7.93 -2.90
N LYS A 84 8.15 8.84 -1.93
CA LYS A 84 8.10 10.28 -2.21
C LYS A 84 9.42 10.80 -2.77
N ALA A 85 10.55 10.32 -2.25
CA ALA A 85 11.86 10.70 -2.76
C ALA A 85 12.07 10.18 -4.19
N ILE A 86 11.65 8.95 -4.51
CA ILE A 86 11.73 8.40 -5.88
C ILE A 86 10.92 9.27 -6.84
N VAL A 87 9.65 9.54 -6.53
CA VAL A 87 8.76 10.37 -7.37
C VAL A 87 9.37 11.76 -7.59
N GLN A 88 9.92 12.39 -6.55
CA GLN A 88 10.59 13.68 -6.67
C GLN A 88 11.83 13.64 -7.58
N MET A 89 12.55 12.53 -7.62
CA MET A 89 13.70 12.36 -8.52
C MET A 89 13.24 12.09 -9.96
N GLU A 90 12.18 11.30 -10.16
CA GLU A 90 11.55 11.10 -11.46
C GLU A 90 10.99 12.41 -12.04
N GLU A 91 10.36 13.25 -11.20
CA GLU A 91 9.88 14.58 -11.58
C GLU A 91 11.02 15.53 -11.99
N LYS A 92 12.24 15.31 -11.49
CA LYS A 92 13.46 16.03 -11.93
C LYS A 92 14.00 15.52 -13.28
N GLY A 93 13.35 14.53 -13.88
CA GLY A 93 13.73 13.96 -15.19
C GLY A 93 14.75 12.82 -15.10
N LEU A 94 15.00 12.27 -13.91
CA LEU A 94 15.84 11.08 -13.76
C LEU A 94 15.07 9.84 -14.26
N SER A 95 15.77 8.89 -14.88
CA SER A 95 15.20 7.57 -15.20
C SER A 95 14.79 6.85 -13.92
N ALA A 96 13.77 5.98 -13.97
CA ALA A 96 13.27 5.23 -12.80
C ALA A 96 14.38 4.53 -12.00
N GLU A 97 15.34 3.90 -12.69
CA GLU A 97 16.51 3.27 -12.04
C GLU A 97 17.42 4.28 -11.32
N GLN A 98 17.70 5.42 -11.95
CA GLN A 98 18.52 6.47 -11.34
C GLN A 98 17.79 7.16 -10.18
N ALA A 99 16.49 7.41 -10.32
CA ALA A 99 15.65 7.97 -9.29
C ALA A 99 15.63 7.10 -8.03
N GLN A 100 15.54 5.77 -8.19
CA GLN A 100 15.63 4.82 -7.08
C GLN A 100 16.99 4.86 -6.37
N ILE A 101 18.08 4.86 -7.12
CA ILE A 101 19.44 4.91 -6.57
C ILE A 101 19.65 6.23 -5.80
N GLU A 102 19.30 7.36 -6.41
CA GLU A 102 19.47 8.69 -5.83
C GLU A 102 18.57 8.89 -4.60
N ALA A 103 17.31 8.44 -4.65
CA ALA A 103 16.39 8.47 -3.52
C ALA A 103 16.90 7.62 -2.34
N PHE A 104 17.52 6.47 -2.62
CA PHE A 104 18.12 5.63 -1.59
C PHE A 104 19.30 6.33 -0.90
N TYR A 105 20.22 6.94 -1.67
CA TYR A 105 21.34 7.71 -1.11
C TYR A 105 20.87 8.95 -0.35
N ALA A 106 19.82 9.63 -0.82
CA ALA A 106 19.24 10.79 -0.14
C ALA A 106 18.61 10.43 1.22
N ASN A 107 18.00 9.24 1.34
CA ASN A 107 17.40 8.78 2.60
C ASN A 107 18.43 8.16 3.57
N LYS A 108 19.56 7.64 3.07
CA LYS A 108 20.62 7.04 3.92
C LYS A 108 21.46 8.09 4.69
N ASN A 109 21.46 9.34 4.25
CA ASN A 109 22.28 10.42 4.82
C ASN A 109 21.52 11.36 5.78
N LYS A 110 20.37 10.92 6.34
CA LYS A 110 19.57 11.68 7.31
C LYS A 110 19.50 11.00 8.66
#